data_AF-E7N974-F1
#
_entry.id   AF-E7N974-F1
#
_cell.length_a   1.000
_cell.length_b   1.000
_cell.length_c   1.000
_cell.angle_alpha   90.00
_cell.angle_beta   90.00
_cell.angle_gamma   90.00
#
_symmetry.space_group_name_H-M   'P 1'
#
loop_
_entity.id
_entity.type
_entity.pdbx_description
1 polymer ?
#
loop_
_entity_poly.entity_id
_entity_poly.type
_entity_poly.pdbx_seq_one_letter_code
_entity_poly.pdbx_strand_id
1 'polypeptide(L)'
;PARGGPPPPPYPPPPDAPASRIGGLAGVSYSDNLARSPQEALRVQDGDVTISGPVDRIYDSAEPITVTDPGRQRTIGIDKRNAPSTIVWNPWSTYSAPLPDMADDEFPAMVCVESGAVREHAPTIAPGASWSMQVTLSVESTGV
;
A
#
# COMPACT_ATOMS: atom_id res chain seq x y z
N PRO A 1 7.30 31.22 0.62
CA PRO A 1 6.03 30.84 1.25
C PRO A 1 5.74 29.35 1.06
N ALA A 2 6.25 28.52 1.98
CA ALA A 2 5.99 27.09 2.02
C ALA A 2 4.59 26.86 2.60
N ARG A 3 3.72 26.17 1.85
CA ARG A 3 2.40 25.76 2.35
C ARG A 3 2.63 24.66 3.38
N GLY A 4 2.40 24.96 4.65
CA GLY A 4 2.43 23.99 5.73
C GLY A 4 1.40 22.89 5.45
N GLY A 5 1.89 21.65 5.35
CA GLY A 5 1.02 20.49 5.34
C GLY A 5 0.21 20.41 6.65
N PRO A 6 -0.90 19.67 6.66
CA PRO A 6 -1.65 19.46 7.89
C PRO A 6 -0.74 18.82 8.95
N PRO A 7 -0.85 19.23 10.23
CA PRO A 7 -0.06 18.63 11.30
C PRO A 7 -0.38 17.12 11.40
N PRO A 8 0.61 16.29 11.78
CA PRO A 8 0.34 14.88 12.06
C PRO A 8 -0.71 14.78 13.18
N PRO A 9 -1.58 13.75 13.15
CA PRO A 9 -2.62 13.60 14.16
C PRO A 9 -2.02 13.47 15.57
N PRO A 10 -2.69 13.99 16.61
CA PRO A 10 -2.14 14.14 17.96
C PRO A 10 -2.08 12.84 18.79
N TYR A 11 -2.45 11.69 18.23
CA TYR A 11 -2.50 10.43 18.95
C TYR A 11 -1.63 9.37 18.25
N PRO A 12 -0.92 8.50 19.00
CA PRO A 12 -0.36 7.30 18.41
C PRO A 12 -1.48 6.51 17.72
N PRO A 13 -1.20 5.77 16.64
CA PRO A 13 -2.18 4.88 16.06
C PRO A 13 -2.74 3.97 17.17
N PRO A 14 -4.04 3.63 17.15
CA PRO A 14 -4.61 2.78 18.18
C PRO A 14 -3.81 1.48 18.28
N PRO A 15 -3.80 0.83 19.45
CA PRO A 15 -2.97 -0.35 19.74
C PRO A 15 -3.17 -1.51 18.74
N ASP A 16 -4.25 -1.47 17.95
CA ASP A 16 -4.65 -2.49 16.97
C ASP A 16 -4.41 -2.05 15.51
N ALA A 17 -3.54 -1.06 15.27
CA ALA A 17 -3.09 -0.77 13.91
C ALA A 17 -2.08 -1.83 13.44
N PRO A 18 -2.04 -2.20 12.14
CA PRO A 18 -0.91 -2.94 11.62
C PRO A 18 0.37 -2.13 11.91
N ALA A 19 1.25 -2.67 12.76
CA ALA A 19 2.55 -2.05 13.07
C ALA A 19 3.53 -2.09 11.89
N SER A 20 3.08 -2.62 10.75
CA SER A 20 3.87 -2.79 9.54
C SER A 20 4.19 -1.44 8.90
N ARG A 21 5.38 -1.36 8.32
CA ARG A 21 5.85 -0.20 7.54
C ARG A 21 6.18 -0.65 6.12
N ILE A 22 5.72 0.12 5.14
CA ILE A 22 5.96 -0.18 3.73
C ILE A 22 6.97 0.83 3.17
N GLY A 23 8.18 0.35 2.90
CA GLY A 23 9.27 1.11 2.29
C GLY A 23 9.31 0.97 0.77
N GLY A 24 10.07 1.85 0.10
CA GLY A 24 10.22 1.86 -1.36
C GLY A 24 9.23 2.76 -2.11
N LEU A 25 8.39 3.51 -1.39
CA LEU A 25 7.40 4.44 -1.97
C LEU A 25 7.65 5.91 -1.63
N ALA A 26 8.73 6.24 -0.92
CA ALA A 26 9.06 7.61 -0.60
C ALA A 26 9.29 8.44 -1.87
N GLY A 27 8.63 9.60 -1.98
CA GLY A 27 8.68 10.48 -3.15
C GLY A 27 7.83 10.02 -4.35
N VAL A 28 7.14 8.89 -4.25
CA VAL A 28 6.29 8.37 -5.33
C VAL A 28 4.91 9.04 -5.32
N SER A 29 4.42 9.38 -6.51
CA SER A 29 3.05 9.87 -6.71
C SER A 29 2.04 8.74 -6.57
N TYR A 30 0.92 9.01 -5.92
CA TYR A 30 -0.19 8.07 -5.82
C TYR A 30 -1.54 8.75 -5.96
N SER A 31 -2.53 7.97 -6.36
CA SER A 31 -3.95 8.30 -6.25
C SER A 31 -4.58 7.62 -5.04
N ASP A 32 -5.33 8.36 -4.23
CA ASP A 32 -6.09 7.84 -3.09
C ASP A 32 -7.56 7.66 -3.45
N ASN A 33 -8.07 6.43 -3.39
CA ASN A 33 -9.46 6.08 -3.72
C ASN A 33 -10.45 6.50 -2.63
N LEU A 34 -9.97 6.83 -1.43
CA LEU A 34 -10.79 7.34 -0.34
C LEU A 34 -10.90 8.88 -0.37
N ALA A 35 -10.20 9.54 -1.30
CA ALA A 35 -10.27 10.98 -1.45
C ALA A 35 -11.68 11.45 -1.81
N ARG A 36 -12.11 12.57 -1.21
CA ARG A 36 -13.45 13.14 -1.42
C ARG A 36 -13.51 14.12 -2.58
N SER A 37 -12.36 14.45 -3.17
CA SER A 37 -12.25 15.34 -4.32
C SER A 37 -11.02 15.00 -5.19
N PRO A 38 -11.01 15.35 -6.48
CA PRO A 38 -9.86 15.13 -7.36
C PRO A 38 -8.58 15.80 -6.88
N GLN A 39 -8.67 16.97 -6.24
CA GLN A 39 -7.51 17.68 -5.68
C GLN A 39 -6.91 16.94 -4.47
N GLU A 40 -7.70 16.13 -3.77
CA GLU A 40 -7.22 15.33 -2.66
C GLU A 40 -6.68 13.97 -3.10
N ALA A 41 -7.11 13.49 -4.27
CA ALA A 41 -6.78 12.17 -4.79
C ALA A 41 -5.30 12.04 -5.16
N LEU A 42 -4.70 13.05 -5.80
CA LEU A 42 -3.29 12.97 -6.23
C LEU A 42 -2.36 13.56 -5.17
N ARG A 43 -1.45 12.72 -4.67
CA ARG A 43 -0.50 13.07 -3.61
C ARG A 43 0.88 12.47 -3.91
N VAL A 44 1.89 12.96 -3.20
CA VAL A 44 3.23 12.37 -3.18
C VAL A 44 3.46 11.82 -1.78
N GLN A 45 3.97 10.61 -1.71
CA GLN A 45 4.26 9.96 -0.44
C GLN A 45 5.51 10.55 0.21
N ASP A 46 5.39 10.84 1.51
CA ASP A 46 6.49 11.27 2.35
C ASP A 46 6.96 10.09 3.22
N GLY A 47 8.23 9.72 3.10
CA GLY A 47 8.81 8.58 3.80
C GLY A 47 8.10 7.24 3.54
N ASP A 48 8.23 6.32 4.49
CA ASP A 48 7.56 5.02 4.47
C ASP A 48 6.05 5.18 4.67
N VAL A 49 5.27 4.27 4.07
CA VAL A 49 3.83 4.21 4.34
C VAL A 49 3.62 3.58 5.72
N THR A 50 2.85 4.27 6.55
CA THR A 50 2.34 3.78 7.84
C THR A 50 0.82 3.73 7.79
N ILE A 51 0.23 2.68 8.35
CA ILE A 51 -1.22 2.48 8.38
C ILE A 51 -1.75 2.97 9.73
N SER A 52 -2.41 4.13 9.72
CA SER A 52 -3.02 4.74 10.92
C SER A 52 -4.53 4.97 10.75
N GLY A 53 -5.13 4.30 9.75
CA GLY A 53 -6.50 4.47 9.30
C GLY A 53 -6.71 3.69 8.00
N PRO A 54 -7.90 3.78 7.38
CA PRO A 54 -8.15 3.12 6.10
C PRO A 54 -7.26 3.71 5.01
N VAL A 55 -6.72 2.82 4.18
CA VAL A 55 -5.83 3.17 3.06
C VAL A 55 -6.31 2.41 1.83
N ASP A 56 -6.44 3.10 0.71
CA ASP A 56 -6.67 2.53 -0.61
C ASP A 56 -5.95 3.41 -1.65
N ARG A 57 -4.66 3.13 -1.84
CA ARG A 57 -3.74 3.99 -2.60
C ARG A 57 -3.10 3.21 -3.73
N ILE A 58 -3.07 3.82 -4.91
CA ILE A 58 -2.43 3.29 -6.12
C ILE A 58 -1.25 4.20 -6.46
N TYR A 59 -0.04 3.68 -6.32
CA TYR A 59 1.23 4.33 -6.59
C TYR A 59 1.69 4.02 -8.02
N ASP A 60 2.18 5.04 -8.73
CA ASP A 60 2.88 4.90 -10.01
C ASP A 60 4.36 4.54 -9.73
N SER A 61 4.61 3.25 -9.47
CA SER A 61 5.95 2.74 -9.19
C SER A 61 6.06 1.23 -9.42
N ALA A 62 7.08 0.88 -10.21
CA ALA A 62 7.55 -0.49 -10.42
C ALA A 62 8.64 -0.92 -9.42
N GLU A 63 9.09 -0.01 -8.55
CA GLU A 63 10.25 -0.25 -7.67
C GLU A 63 9.98 -1.35 -6.63
N PRO A 64 11.00 -2.14 -6.23
CA PRO A 64 10.85 -3.13 -5.17
C PRO A 64 10.31 -2.55 -3.88
N ILE A 65 9.48 -3.32 -3.17
CA ILE A 65 8.82 -2.91 -1.94
C ILE A 65 9.29 -3.77 -0.78
N THR A 66 9.42 -3.16 0.39
CA THR A 66 9.75 -3.85 1.63
C THR A 66 8.62 -3.63 2.64
N VAL A 67 8.09 -4.71 3.20
CA VAL A 67 7.13 -4.66 4.31
C VAL A 67 7.83 -5.14 5.57
N THR A 68 8.14 -4.21 6.46
CA THR A 68 8.72 -4.51 7.77
C THR A 68 7.58 -4.78 8.76
N ASP A 69 7.59 -5.95 9.40
CA ASP A 69 6.58 -6.39 10.37
C ASP A 69 7.28 -6.70 11.71
N PRO A 70 7.46 -5.68 12.58
CA PRO A 70 8.15 -5.87 13.85
C PRO A 70 7.43 -6.82 14.79
N GLY A 71 6.09 -6.88 14.73
CA GLY A 71 5.28 -7.74 15.58
C GLY A 71 5.53 -9.24 15.33
N ARG A 72 5.98 -9.59 14.12
CA ARG A 72 6.37 -10.95 13.75
C ARG A 72 7.86 -11.12 13.49
N GLN A 73 8.67 -10.12 13.83
CA GLN A 73 10.13 -10.12 13.66
C GLN A 73 10.56 -10.58 12.25
N ARG A 74 9.93 -10.00 11.23
CA ARG A 74 10.21 -10.35 9.84
C ARG A 74 10.17 -9.13 8.93
N THR A 75 10.82 -9.28 7.79
CA THR A 75 10.74 -8.37 6.66
C THR A 75 10.32 -9.16 5.44
N ILE A 76 9.32 -8.67 4.71
CA ILE A 76 8.85 -9.26 3.46
C ILE A 76 9.35 -8.38 2.31
N GLY A 77 10.08 -8.97 1.37
CA GLY A 77 10.49 -8.31 0.13
C GLY A 77 9.51 -8.65 -1.01
N ILE A 78 9.20 -7.64 -1.82
CA ILE A 78 8.32 -7.76 -2.99
C ILE A 78 9.07 -7.19 -4.19
N ASP A 79 9.67 -8.08 -4.98
CA ASP A 79 10.28 -7.74 -6.27
C ASP A 79 9.29 -7.97 -7.40
N LYS A 80 9.32 -7.09 -8.41
CA LYS A 80 8.25 -7.01 -9.41
C LYS A 80 8.81 -6.88 -10.82
N ARG A 81 8.18 -7.54 -11.78
CA ARG A 81 8.48 -7.41 -13.21
C ARG A 81 7.21 -7.14 -13.99
N ASN A 82 7.29 -6.17 -14.91
CA ASN A 82 6.17 -5.70 -15.74
C ASN A 82 4.95 -5.23 -14.94
N ALA A 83 5.15 -4.79 -13.69
CA ALA A 83 4.11 -4.31 -12.78
C ALA A 83 4.38 -2.83 -12.43
N PRO A 84 3.93 -1.88 -13.25
CA PRO A 84 4.21 -0.45 -13.07
C PRO A 84 3.45 0.19 -11.90
N SER A 85 2.45 -0.48 -11.35
CA SER A 85 1.64 0.04 -10.25
C SER A 85 1.90 -0.74 -8.96
N THR A 86 1.89 -0.03 -7.83
CA THR A 86 1.86 -0.64 -6.49
C THR A 86 0.60 -0.17 -5.78
N ILE A 87 -0.19 -1.10 -5.23
CA ILE A 87 -1.38 -0.78 -4.46
C ILE A 87 -1.12 -1.08 -3.00
N VAL A 88 -1.40 -0.12 -2.12
CA VAL A 88 -1.40 -0.34 -0.67
C VAL A 88 -2.82 -0.21 -0.18
N TRP A 89 -3.33 -1.27 0.45
CA TRP A 89 -4.69 -1.31 0.93
C TRP A 89 -4.79 -1.90 2.34
N ASN A 90 -5.60 -1.23 3.18
CA ASN A 90 -6.08 -1.74 4.44
C ASN A 90 -7.47 -1.12 4.71
N PRO A 91 -8.51 -1.92 4.95
CA PRO A 91 -9.89 -1.43 5.09
C PRO A 91 -10.13 -0.72 6.42
N TRP A 92 -9.26 -0.97 7.40
CA TRP A 92 -9.45 -0.55 8.78
C TRP A 92 -10.78 -1.07 9.39
N SER A 93 -11.10 -0.66 10.61
CA SER A 93 -12.42 -0.94 11.21
C SER A 93 -13.58 -0.36 10.40
N THR A 94 -13.35 0.73 9.66
CA THR A 94 -14.38 1.46 8.93
C THR A 94 -14.95 0.67 7.75
N TYR A 95 -14.11 -0.07 7.02
CA TYR A 95 -14.51 -0.80 5.82
C TYR A 95 -14.39 -2.32 5.94
N SER A 96 -14.03 -2.84 7.12
CA SER A 96 -13.92 -4.28 7.39
C SER A 96 -15.25 -4.97 7.61
N ALA A 97 -16.10 -4.41 8.48
CA ALA A 97 -17.41 -4.99 8.82
C ALA A 97 -18.34 -5.36 7.64
N PRO A 98 -18.36 -4.63 6.50
CA PRO A 98 -19.19 -5.02 5.36
C PRO A 98 -18.56 -6.11 4.46
N LEU A 99 -17.32 -6.56 4.69
CA LEU A 99 -16.67 -7.58 3.88
C LEU A 99 -17.12 -8.98 4.35
N PRO A 100 -17.92 -9.72 3.57
CA PRO A 100 -18.53 -10.97 4.01
C PRO A 100 -17.52 -12.12 4.21
N ASP A 101 -16.29 -11.94 3.74
CA ASP A 101 -15.19 -12.90 3.76
C ASP A 101 -14.04 -12.48 4.70
N MET A 102 -14.23 -11.44 5.50
CA MET A 102 -13.24 -10.95 6.46
C MET A 102 -13.89 -10.69 7.82
N ALA A 103 -13.24 -11.09 8.91
CA ALA A 103 -13.75 -10.76 10.24
C ALA A 103 -13.57 -9.27 10.57
N ASP A 104 -14.47 -8.71 11.38
CA ASP A 104 -14.47 -7.30 11.79
C ASP A 104 -13.13 -6.85 12.42
N ASP A 105 -12.39 -7.78 13.02
CA ASP A 105 -11.14 -7.56 13.74
C ASP A 105 -9.89 -8.14 13.02
N GLU A 106 -10.01 -8.50 11.74
CA GLU A 106 -8.89 -9.08 10.98
C GLU A 106 -7.99 -8.02 10.34
N PHE A 107 -8.51 -6.80 10.13
CA PHE A 107 -7.76 -5.68 9.53
C PHE A 107 -6.43 -5.32 10.23
N PRO A 108 -6.25 -5.46 11.57
CA PRO A 108 -4.96 -5.22 12.24
C PRO A 108 -3.86 -6.18 11.82
N ALA A 109 -4.24 -7.41 11.43
CA ALA A 109 -3.31 -8.50 11.14
C ALA A 109 -2.88 -8.55 9.67
N MET A 110 -3.38 -7.64 8.84
CA MET A 110 -3.14 -7.65 7.40
C MET A 110 -2.78 -6.27 6.84
N VAL A 111 -2.04 -6.29 5.74
CA VAL A 111 -1.91 -5.16 4.81
C VAL A 111 -1.74 -5.75 3.43
N CYS A 112 -2.50 -5.25 2.46
CA CYS A 112 -2.31 -5.63 1.07
C CYS A 112 -1.27 -4.71 0.44
N VAL A 113 -0.25 -5.33 -0.15
CA VAL A 113 0.73 -4.65 -1.02
C VAL A 113 0.72 -5.41 -2.34
N GLU A 114 0.01 -4.85 -3.31
CA GLU A 114 -0.27 -5.52 -4.58
C GLU A 114 0.60 -4.94 -5.67
N SER A 115 1.06 -5.80 -6.57
CA SER A 115 1.77 -5.41 -7.78
C SER A 115 0.77 -5.45 -8.93
N GLY A 116 0.69 -4.40 -9.74
CA GLY A 116 -0.33 -4.28 -10.78
C GLY A 116 0.15 -3.55 -12.02
N ALA A 117 -0.69 -3.60 -13.06
CA ALA A 117 -0.70 -2.64 -14.16
C ALA A 117 -2.15 -2.17 -14.30
N VAL A 118 -2.49 -1.12 -13.56
CA VAL A 118 -3.89 -0.66 -13.42
C VAL A 118 -4.05 0.72 -14.02
N ARG A 119 -5.31 1.09 -14.31
CA ARG A 119 -5.68 2.40 -14.85
C ARG A 119 -4.91 2.77 -16.11
N GLU A 120 -4.19 3.88 -16.12
CA GLU A 120 -3.36 4.36 -17.22
C GLU A 120 -2.26 3.37 -17.64
N HIS A 121 -1.88 2.44 -16.75
CA HIS A 121 -0.91 1.40 -17.05
C HIS A 121 -1.53 0.09 -17.53
N ALA A 122 -2.86 -0.02 -17.59
CA ALA A 122 -3.52 -1.24 -18.03
C ALA A 122 -3.12 -1.59 -19.48
N PRO A 123 -2.62 -2.81 -19.74
CA PRO A 123 -2.12 -3.17 -21.06
C PRO A 123 -3.26 -3.41 -22.05
N THR A 124 -3.13 -2.88 -23.27
CA THR A 124 -3.95 -3.29 -24.41
C THR A 124 -3.30 -4.48 -25.09
N ILE A 125 -3.97 -5.64 -25.08
CA ILE A 125 -3.44 -6.89 -25.65
C ILE A 125 -4.08 -7.15 -27.01
N ALA A 126 -3.28 -7.16 -28.08
CA ALA A 126 -3.74 -7.42 -29.44
C ALA A 126 -4.03 -8.93 -29.67
N PRO A 127 -4.83 -9.29 -30.69
CA PRO A 127 -5.04 -10.69 -31.07
C PRO A 127 -3.71 -11.43 -31.30
N GLY A 128 -3.54 -12.58 -30.64
CA GLY A 128 -2.32 -13.41 -30.73
C GLY A 128 -1.16 -12.93 -29.86
N ALA A 129 -1.28 -11.81 -29.16
CA ALA A 129 -0.28 -11.35 -28.19
C ALA A 129 -0.53 -11.91 -26.78
N SER A 130 0.50 -11.88 -25.95
CA SER A 130 0.42 -12.22 -24.53
C SER A 130 1.11 -11.15 -23.70
N TRP A 131 0.61 -10.95 -22.48
CA TRP A 131 1.25 -10.09 -21.49
C TRP A 131 1.29 -10.82 -20.16
N SER A 132 2.38 -10.64 -19.42
CA SER A 132 2.59 -11.30 -18.14
C SER A 132 3.29 -10.39 -17.16
N MET A 133 2.85 -10.48 -15.90
CA MET A 133 3.51 -9.93 -14.74
C MET A 133 4.18 -11.04 -13.93
N GLN A 134 5.19 -10.66 -13.17
CA GLN A 134 5.79 -11.54 -12.16
C GLN A 134 5.98 -10.77 -10.87
N VAL A 135 5.72 -11.45 -9.76
CA VAL A 135 6.02 -11.00 -8.40
C VAL A 135 6.85 -12.09 -7.74
N THR A 136 7.96 -11.69 -7.13
CA THR A 136 8.76 -12.56 -6.27
C THR A 136 8.63 -12.07 -4.85
N LEU A 137 8.17 -12.96 -3.96
CA LEU A 137 8.07 -12.69 -2.54
C LEU A 137 9.25 -13.35 -1.82
N SER A 138 9.92 -12.59 -0.95
CA SER A 138 10.94 -13.10 -0.04
C SER A 138 10.57 -12.77 1.40
N VAL A 139 11.08 -13.57 2.34
CA VAL A 139 10.91 -13.31 3.77
C VAL A 139 12.25 -13.49 4.46
N GLU A 140 12.63 -12.49 5.25
CA GLU A 140 13.81 -12.52 6.08
C GLU A 140 13.40 -12.41 7.55
N SER A 141 13.95 -13.28 8.39
CA SER A 141 13.80 -13.17 9.85
C SER A 141 14.66 -12.03 10.36
N THR A 142 14.08 -11.17 11.21
CA THR A 142 14.79 -10.10 11.91
C THR A 142 14.96 -10.40 13.40
N GLY A 143 14.47 -11.56 13.86
CA GLY A 143 14.79 -12.10 15.18
C GLY A 143 16.24 -12.60 15.24
N VAL A 144 16.98 -12.18 16.26
CA VAL A 144 18.33 -12.67 16.62
C VAL A 144 18.20 -13.88 17.55
#